data_AF-A0A1Z5K954-F1
#
_entry.id   AF-A0A1Z5K954-F1
#
_cell.length_a   1.000
_cell.length_b   1.000
_cell.length_c   1.000
_cell.angle_alpha   90.00
_cell.angle_beta   90.00
_cell.angle_gamma   90.00
#
_symmetry.space_group_name_H-M   'P 1'
#
loop_
_entity.id
_entity.type
_entity.pdbx_description
1 polymer ?
#
loop_
_entity_poly.entity_id
_entity_poly.type
_entity_poly.pdbx_seq_one_letter_code
_entity_poly.pdbx_strand_id
1 'polypeptide(L)'
;MTEDFIKYQIDPNFPPDKAGKWKTPPEEDTWVLSHHSLRGELEEIQKALSHVVSDPVAWKITALNSMWKYHRNHVLAHHKAEEEIMQPMLSTRFRYPEKASNGHKDLEKDCRGVTEASGG
;
A
#
# COMPACT_ATOMS: atom_id res chain seq x y z
N MET A 1 9.41 -4.96 -25.69
CA MET A 1 8.24 -5.86 -25.75
C MET A 1 7.01 -4.98 -25.74
N THR A 2 6.23 -4.96 -26.83
CA THR A 2 4.91 -4.30 -26.81
C THR A 2 3.94 -5.30 -26.20
N GLU A 3 3.69 -5.19 -24.90
CA GLU A 3 2.63 -5.96 -24.27
C GLU A 3 1.29 -5.63 -24.95
N ASP A 4 0.53 -6.66 -25.31
CA ASP A 4 -0.82 -6.48 -25.82
C ASP A 4 -1.77 -6.16 -24.66
N PHE A 5 -2.03 -4.88 -24.47
CA PHE A 5 -2.93 -4.38 -23.43
C PHE A 5 -4.41 -4.47 -23.81
N ILE A 6 -4.78 -4.92 -25.03
CA ILE A 6 -6.17 -5.05 -25.46
C ILE A 6 -6.94 -6.01 -24.55
N LYS A 7 -6.28 -7.05 -24.02
CA LYS A 7 -6.90 -8.00 -23.09
C LYS A 7 -7.44 -7.36 -21.81
N TYR A 8 -6.96 -6.16 -21.46
CA TYR A 8 -7.42 -5.39 -20.31
C TYR A 8 -8.49 -4.37 -20.67
N GLN A 9 -8.79 -4.12 -21.94
CA GLN A 9 -9.81 -3.14 -22.32
C GLN A 9 -11.23 -3.68 -22.06
N ILE A 10 -12.07 -2.89 -21.41
CA ILE A 10 -13.50 -3.17 -21.23
C ILE A 10 -14.34 -2.27 -22.14
N ASP A 11 -14.04 -0.97 -22.15
CA ASP A 11 -14.79 0.02 -22.92
C ASP A 11 -13.98 0.47 -24.16
N PRO A 12 -14.53 0.34 -25.38
CA PRO A 12 -13.86 0.79 -26.61
C PRO A 12 -13.50 2.29 -26.61
N ASN A 13 -14.19 3.12 -25.83
CA ASN A 13 -13.92 4.56 -25.69
C ASN A 13 -12.71 4.88 -24.81
N PHE A 14 -12.19 3.90 -24.07
CA PHE A 14 -11.03 4.05 -23.20
C PHE A 14 -9.90 3.11 -23.65
N PRO A 15 -9.17 3.45 -24.74
CA PRO A 15 -8.05 2.65 -25.20
C PRO A 15 -6.95 2.55 -24.12
N PRO A 16 -6.20 1.43 -24.08
CA PRO A 16 -5.27 1.11 -23.00
C PRO A 16 -4.05 2.02 -22.92
N ASP A 17 -3.56 2.54 -24.05
CA ASP A 17 -2.46 3.52 -24.04
C ASP A 17 -2.99 4.93 -23.74
N LYS A 18 -2.65 5.42 -22.54
CA LYS A 18 -2.92 6.77 -22.09
C LYS A 18 -1.65 7.51 -21.68
N ALA A 19 -0.47 6.98 -21.99
CA ALA A 19 0.80 7.55 -21.54
C ALA A 19 0.92 9.02 -21.97
N GLY A 20 0.56 9.34 -23.21
CA GLY A 20 0.55 10.73 -23.71
C GLY A 20 -0.52 11.64 -23.11
N LYS A 21 -1.49 11.10 -22.35
CA LYS A 21 -2.51 11.87 -21.62
C LYS A 21 -2.11 12.13 -20.17
N TRP A 22 -1.07 11.45 -19.69
CA TRP A 22 -0.56 11.58 -18.34
C TRP A 22 0.27 12.86 -18.25
N LYS A 23 -0.20 13.82 -17.46
CA LYS A 23 0.43 15.15 -17.35
C LYS A 23 1.33 15.30 -16.13
N THR A 24 1.11 14.49 -15.13
CA THR A 24 1.86 14.52 -13.86
C THR A 24 3.10 13.65 -14.02
N PRO A 25 4.30 14.10 -13.64
CA PRO A 25 5.45 13.21 -13.58
C PRO A 25 5.12 11.98 -12.71
N PRO A 26 5.49 10.74 -13.09
CA PRO A 26 5.17 9.55 -12.31
C PRO A 26 5.62 9.61 -10.84
N GLU A 27 6.71 10.31 -10.56
CA GLU A 27 7.24 10.55 -9.22
C GLU A 27 6.36 11.47 -8.35
N GLU A 28 5.52 12.29 -8.97
CA GLU A 28 4.55 13.18 -8.32
C GLU A 28 3.13 12.58 -8.28
N ASP A 29 2.95 11.39 -8.84
CA ASP A 29 1.66 10.70 -8.78
C ASP A 29 1.29 10.37 -7.32
N THR A 30 0.05 10.69 -6.94
CA THR A 30 -0.39 10.54 -5.55
C THR A 30 -0.42 9.08 -5.09
N TRP A 31 -0.68 8.12 -6.01
CA TRP A 31 -0.62 6.71 -5.67
C TRP A 31 0.84 6.30 -5.38
N VAL A 32 1.79 6.75 -6.19
CA VAL A 32 3.24 6.56 -5.95
C VAL A 32 3.68 7.19 -4.63
N LEU A 33 3.31 8.45 -4.38
CA LEU A 33 3.69 9.19 -3.18
C LEU A 33 3.14 8.53 -1.90
N SER A 34 1.89 8.05 -1.91
CA SER A 34 1.33 7.30 -0.78
C SER A 34 2.13 6.04 -0.47
N HIS A 35 2.56 5.30 -1.49
CA HIS A 35 3.40 4.12 -1.29
C HIS A 35 4.81 4.47 -0.80
N HIS A 36 5.39 5.59 -1.22
CA HIS A 36 6.65 6.07 -0.65
C HIS A 36 6.50 6.43 0.83
N SER A 37 5.39 7.04 1.22
CA SER A 37 5.09 7.33 2.62
C SER A 37 5.05 6.05 3.47
N LEU A 38 4.31 5.03 3.03
CA LEU A 38 4.22 3.73 3.73
C LEU A 38 5.59 3.05 3.85
N ARG A 39 6.43 3.12 2.81
CA ARG A 39 7.81 2.57 2.87
C ARG A 39 8.68 3.34 3.85
N GLY A 40 8.64 4.68 3.83
CA GLY A 40 9.39 5.52 4.74
C GLY A 40 9.01 5.26 6.20
N GLU A 41 7.72 5.11 6.51
CA GLU A 41 7.25 4.73 7.84
C GLU A 41 7.84 3.39 8.30
N LEU A 42 7.86 2.36 7.43
CA LEU A 42 8.47 1.07 7.74
C LEU A 42 9.98 1.16 7.98
N GLU A 43 10.70 1.97 7.20
CA GLU A 43 12.13 2.19 7.39
C GLU A 43 12.41 2.81 8.76
N GLU A 44 11.63 3.80 9.19
CA GLU A 44 11.77 4.42 10.50
C GLU A 44 11.39 3.46 11.65
N ILE A 45 10.35 2.64 11.47
CA ILE A 45 9.98 1.59 12.43
C ILE A 45 11.10 0.56 12.56
N GLN A 46 11.74 0.13 11.47
CA GLN A 46 12.86 -0.80 11.50
C GLN A 46 14.06 -0.22 12.24
N LYS A 47 14.40 1.05 11.99
CA LYS A 47 15.46 1.76 12.73
C LYS A 47 15.13 1.80 14.22
N ALA A 48 13.92 2.22 14.58
CA ALA A 48 13.47 2.27 15.97
C ALA A 48 13.53 0.89 16.65
N LEU A 49 13.06 -0.16 15.97
CA LEU A 49 13.11 -1.54 16.47
C LEU A 49 14.55 -1.97 16.81
N SER A 50 15.53 -1.65 15.95
CA SER A 50 16.93 -1.98 16.22
C SER A 50 17.44 -1.35 17.53
N HIS A 51 17.03 -0.12 17.82
CA HIS A 51 17.37 0.57 19.07
C HIS A 51 16.62 -0.02 20.28
N VAL A 52 15.35 -0.37 20.13
CA VAL A 52 14.57 -1.00 21.21
C VAL A 52 15.13 -2.37 21.57
N VAL A 53 15.51 -3.19 20.58
CA VAL A 53 16.11 -4.51 20.82
C VAL A 53 17.43 -4.39 21.56
N SER A 54 18.23 -3.35 21.27
CA SER A 54 19.51 -3.12 21.95
C SER A 54 19.38 -2.62 23.40
N ASP A 55 18.27 -1.94 23.72
CA ASP A 55 18.01 -1.34 25.03
C ASP A 55 16.49 -1.31 25.31
N PRO A 56 15.90 -2.44 25.74
CA PRO A 56 14.45 -2.64 25.80
C PRO A 56 13.84 -2.04 27.07
N VAL A 57 13.88 -0.72 27.21
CA VAL A 57 13.19 -0.02 28.30
C VAL A 57 11.72 0.22 27.97
N ALA A 58 10.86 0.16 28.98
CA ALA A 58 9.40 0.16 28.84
C ALA A 58 8.86 1.27 27.92
N TRP A 59 9.32 2.52 28.07
CA TRP A 59 8.81 3.63 27.27
C TRP A 59 9.15 3.49 25.77
N LYS A 60 10.30 2.90 25.42
CA LYS A 60 10.70 2.67 24.03
C LYS A 60 9.81 1.61 23.37
N ILE A 61 9.49 0.55 24.12
CA ILE A 61 8.57 -0.50 23.68
C ILE A 61 7.18 0.10 23.46
N THR A 62 6.68 0.92 24.40
CA THR A 62 5.39 1.62 24.24
C THR A 62 5.36 2.54 23.02
N ALA A 63 6.44 3.29 22.77
CA ALA A 63 6.55 4.16 21.60
C ALA A 63 6.54 3.36 20.29
N LEU A 64 7.34 2.28 20.22
CA LEU A 64 7.40 1.41 19.03
C LEU A 64 6.04 0.75 18.74
N ASN A 65 5.36 0.24 19.76
CA ASN A 65 4.01 -0.32 19.61
C ASN A 65 3.00 0.73 19.11
N SER A 66 3.14 1.98 19.56
CA SER A 66 2.28 3.09 19.11
C SER A 66 2.55 3.43 17.64
N MET A 67 3.81 3.48 17.22
CA MET A 67 4.20 3.68 15.82
C MET A 67 3.68 2.55 14.93
N TRP A 68 3.85 1.29 15.36
CA TRP A 68 3.34 0.14 14.62
C TRP A 68 1.81 0.19 14.45
N LYS A 69 1.08 0.50 15.52
CA LYS A 69 -0.38 0.65 15.47
C LYS A 69 -0.81 1.74 14.50
N TYR A 70 -0.10 2.88 14.47
CA TYR A 70 -0.36 3.95 13.52
C TYR A 70 -0.13 3.48 12.08
N HIS A 71 1.05 2.93 11.79
CA HIS A 71 1.41 2.45 10.45
C HIS A 71 0.41 1.41 9.92
N ARG A 72 0.05 0.43 10.76
CA ARG A 72 -0.98 -0.56 10.42
C ARG A 72 -2.30 0.10 10.02
N ASN A 73 -2.76 1.08 10.78
CA ASN A 73 -4.01 1.78 10.46
C ASN A 73 -3.89 2.60 9.18
N HIS A 74 -2.71 3.16 8.90
CA HIS A 74 -2.44 3.87 7.66
C HIS A 74 -2.50 2.92 6.44
N VAL A 75 -1.84 1.76 6.51
CA VAL A 75 -1.93 0.71 5.47
C VAL A 75 -3.37 0.29 5.22
N LEU A 76 -4.15 0.02 6.27
CA LEU A 76 -5.56 -0.37 6.14
C LEU A 76 -6.41 0.74 5.51
N ALA A 77 -6.19 2.00 5.89
CA ALA A 77 -6.91 3.12 5.30
C ALA A 77 -6.55 3.32 3.82
N HIS A 78 -5.27 3.15 3.48
CA HIS A 78 -4.77 3.18 2.10
C HIS A 78 -5.40 2.07 1.25
N HIS A 79 -5.34 0.81 1.69
CA HIS A 79 -5.99 -0.30 0.97
C HIS A 79 -7.50 -0.09 0.81
N LYS A 80 -8.19 0.38 1.87
CA LYS A 80 -9.62 0.69 1.82
C LYS A 80 -9.94 1.74 0.76
N ALA A 81 -9.16 2.81 0.67
CA ALA A 81 -9.34 3.84 -0.37
C ALA A 81 -9.14 3.25 -1.78
N GLU A 82 -8.15 2.37 -1.95
CA GLU A 82 -7.96 1.69 -3.22
C GLU A 82 -9.13 0.77 -3.58
N GLU A 83 -9.61 -0.04 -2.64
CA GLU A 83 -10.64 -1.05 -2.86
C GLU A 83 -12.05 -0.47 -2.99
N GLU A 84 -12.39 0.57 -2.22
CA GLU A 84 -13.74 1.15 -2.19
C GLU A 84 -13.94 2.28 -3.19
N ILE A 85 -12.87 2.95 -3.63
CA ILE A 85 -12.95 4.15 -4.48
C ILE A 85 -12.23 3.94 -5.81
N MET A 86 -10.93 3.60 -5.76
CA MET A 86 -10.11 3.55 -6.96
C MET A 86 -10.46 2.35 -7.85
N GLN A 87 -10.43 1.14 -7.31
CA GLN A 87 -10.67 -0.11 -8.04
C GLN A 87 -12.06 -0.13 -8.70
N PRO A 88 -13.17 0.28 -8.05
CA PRO A 88 -14.47 0.35 -8.71
C PRO A 88 -14.48 1.29 -9.90
N MET A 89 -13.86 2.48 -9.78
CA MET A 89 -13.75 3.43 -10.89
C MET A 89 -12.92 2.85 -12.04
N LEU A 90 -11.76 2.25 -11.73
CA LEU A 90 -10.87 1.65 -12.73
C LEU A 90 -11.52 0.46 -13.44
N SER A 91 -12.31 -0.34 -12.70
CA SER A 91 -13.04 -1.50 -13.23
C SER A 91 -14.14 -1.14 -14.24
N THR A 92 -14.59 0.12 -14.27
CA THR A 92 -15.49 0.58 -15.35
C THR A 92 -14.78 0.78 -16.68
N ARG A 93 -13.43 0.84 -16.68
CA ARG A 93 -12.62 1.21 -17.85
C ARG A 93 -11.73 0.08 -18.34
N PHE A 94 -11.19 -0.71 -17.43
CA PHE A 94 -10.31 -1.83 -17.76
C PHE A 94 -10.45 -3.01 -16.79
N ARG A 95 -10.09 -4.20 -17.26
CA ARG A 95 -10.04 -5.42 -16.44
C ARG A 95 -8.91 -5.28 -15.45
N TYR A 96 -9.26 -5.03 -14.21
CA TYR A 96 -8.29 -4.93 -13.13
C TYR A 96 -7.63 -6.31 -12.88
N PRO A 97 -6.29 -6.42 -12.88
CA PRO A 97 -5.64 -7.70 -12.66
C PRO A 97 -5.98 -8.27 -11.27
N GLU A 98 -6.37 -9.54 -11.20
CA GLU A 98 -6.76 -10.19 -9.94
C GLU A 98 -5.65 -10.16 -8.88
N LYS A 99 -4.39 -10.30 -9.32
CA LYS A 99 -3.20 -10.19 -8.46
C LYS A 99 -3.06 -8.81 -7.79
N ALA A 100 -3.53 -7.74 -8.43
CA ALA A 100 -3.48 -6.39 -7.87
C ALA A 100 -4.56 -6.14 -6.81
N SER A 101 -5.59 -7.00 -6.72
CA SER A 101 -6.65 -6.89 -5.70
C SER A 101 -6.41 -7.86 -4.52
N ASN A 102 -5.89 -9.07 -4.79
CA ASN A 102 -5.71 -10.08 -3.75
C ASN A 102 -4.50 -9.83 -2.82
N GLY A 103 -3.51 -9.04 -3.25
CA GLY A 103 -2.29 -8.80 -2.48
C GLY A 103 -2.49 -8.07 -1.14
N HIS A 104 -3.54 -7.26 -1.02
CA HIS A 104 -3.81 -6.52 0.23
C HIS A 104 -4.20 -7.45 1.38
N LYS A 105 -5.02 -8.48 1.12
CA LYS A 105 -5.49 -9.41 2.16
C LYS A 105 -4.35 -10.15 2.83
N ASP A 106 -3.35 -10.55 2.05
CA ASP A 106 -2.16 -11.22 2.55
C ASP A 106 -1.34 -10.28 3.45
N LEU A 107 -1.11 -9.04 3.01
CA LEU A 107 -0.38 -8.02 3.79
C LEU A 107 -1.11 -7.62 5.07
N GLU A 108 -2.44 -7.53 5.03
CA GLU A 108 -3.24 -7.23 6.22
C GLU A 108 -3.19 -8.33 7.26
N LYS A 109 -3.12 -9.59 6.83
CA LYS A 109 -2.92 -10.74 7.70
C LYS A 109 -1.55 -10.64 8.40
N ASP A 110 -0.50 -10.33 7.66
CA ASP A 110 0.84 -10.15 8.22
C ASP A 110 0.87 -9.01 9.25
N CYS A 111 0.19 -7.88 8.96
CA CYS A 111 0.08 -6.76 9.89
C CYS A 111 -0.64 -7.12 11.20
N ARG A 112 -1.61 -8.05 11.16
CA ARG A 112 -2.29 -8.56 12.36
C ARG A 112 -1.37 -9.44 13.19
N GLY A 113 -0.59 -10.34 12.55
CA GLY A 113 0.31 -11.26 13.23
C GLY A 113 1.34 -10.57 14.13
N VAL A 114 1.89 -9.42 13.70
CA VAL A 114 2.82 -8.62 14.52
C VAL A 114 2.14 -8.06 15.79
N THR A 115 0.85 -7.73 15.71
CA THR A 115 0.11 -7.16 16.84
C THR A 115 -0.25 -8.23 17.87
N GLU A 116 -0.65 -9.41 17.42
CA GLU A 116 -1.01 -10.53 18.31
C GLU A 116 0.22 -11.07 19.07
N ALA A 117 1.40 -11.05 18.47
CA ALA A 117 2.67 -11.40 19.13
C ALA A 117 3.09 -10.41 20.24
N SER A 118 2.54 -9.20 20.27
CA SER A 118 2.87 -8.16 21.26
C SER A 118 1.96 -8.14 22.50
N GLY A 119 0.95 -9.02 22.55
CA GLY A 119 -0.05 -9.12 23.63
C GLY A 119 0.10 -10.35 24.54
N GLY A 120 1.26 -11.03 24.52
CA GLY A 120 1.60 -12.17 25.38
C GLY A 120 2.56 -11.82 26.50
#